data_AF-A0ABD2P4W2-F1
#
_entry.id   AF-A0ABD2P4W2-F1
#
_cell.length_a   1.000
_cell.length_b   1.000
_cell.length_c   1.000
_cell.angle_alpha   90.00
_cell.angle_beta   90.00
_cell.angle_gamma   90.00
#
_symmetry.space_group_name_H-M   'P 1'
#
loop_
_entity.id
_entity.type
_entity.pdbx_description
1 polymer ?
#
loop_
_entity_poly.entity_id
_entity_poly.type
_entity_poly.pdbx_seq_one_letter_code
_entity_poly.pdbx_strand_id
1 'polypeptide(L)'
;MIRAKLRTVGKFFLTFKKICGSESIKLQEVFDPPHYDACIASINEMCKMDVNTGRYASPATAFAIGSYLKKIAFYLVSESIKKKNKSRQENIKDFLILLQEGLSHEVNKTVLENQKEQKRRKKITLPSTKDIRSLKTYLEKRQHVHLEKLKEKFKFEVWKDLLGVTLTLVQLFNRRRAGEIERVEIDDFLQYERFNENNEMMVNLNMREKLNSTIMFVF
;
A
#
# COMPACT_ATOMS: atom_id res chain seq x y z
N MET A 1 -5.48 6.58 -2.53
CA MET A 1 -5.36 5.51 -3.55
C MET A 1 -5.03 6.03 -4.96
N ILE A 2 -5.71 7.07 -5.49
CA ILE A 2 -5.44 7.62 -6.84
C ILE A 2 -4.02 8.18 -7.02
N ARG A 3 -3.52 8.94 -6.05
CA ARG A 3 -2.15 9.53 -6.12
C ARG A 3 -1.06 8.47 -6.30
N ALA A 4 -1.19 7.32 -5.62
CA ALA A 4 -0.24 6.22 -5.74
C ALA A 4 -0.25 5.62 -7.16
N LYS A 5 -1.45 5.40 -7.74
CA LYS A 5 -1.61 4.90 -9.11
C LYS A 5 -0.96 5.84 -10.13
N LEU A 6 -1.27 7.14 -10.04
CA LEU A 6 -0.69 8.17 -10.93
C LEU A 6 0.83 8.26 -10.78
N ARG A 7 1.36 8.20 -9.55
CA ARG A 7 2.80 8.21 -9.32
C ARG A 7 3.49 6.99 -9.92
N THR A 8 2.89 5.81 -9.84
CA THR A 8 3.44 4.58 -10.44
C THR A 8 3.48 4.68 -11.96
N VAL A 9 2.37 5.10 -12.59
CA VAL A 9 2.32 5.30 -14.06
C VAL A 9 3.28 6.39 -14.51
N GLY A 10 3.36 7.50 -13.77
CA GLY A 10 4.29 8.59 -14.09
C GLY A 10 5.76 8.17 -13.99
N LYS A 11 6.13 7.38 -12.98
CA LYS A 11 7.49 6.82 -12.87
C LYS A 11 7.81 5.89 -14.05
N PHE A 12 6.89 4.98 -14.36
CA PHE A 12 7.03 4.10 -15.53
C PHE A 12 7.25 4.92 -16.80
N PHE A 13 6.44 5.95 -17.02
CA PHE A 13 6.52 6.77 -18.22
C PHE A 13 7.84 7.56 -18.32
N LEU A 14 8.35 8.06 -17.19
CA LEU A 14 9.67 8.69 -17.15
C LEU A 14 10.79 7.72 -17.51
N THR A 15 10.71 6.47 -17.03
CA THR A 15 11.66 5.42 -17.42
C THR A 15 11.54 5.09 -18.91
N PHE A 16 10.32 4.98 -19.42
CA PHE A 16 10.05 4.73 -20.83
C PHE A 16 10.66 5.79 -21.76
N LYS A 17 10.49 7.07 -21.43
CA LYS A 17 11.11 8.16 -22.21
C LYS A 17 12.64 8.06 -22.26
N LYS A 18 13.26 7.66 -21.15
CA LYS A 18 14.73 7.47 -21.09
C LYS A 18 15.18 6.34 -22.01
N ILE A 19 14.46 5.22 -22.03
CA ILE A 19 14.79 4.07 -22.88
C ILE A 19 14.59 4.39 -24.37
N CYS A 20 13.51 5.09 -24.72
CA CYS A 20 13.25 5.51 -26.10
C CYS A 20 14.07 6.73 -26.56
N GLY A 21 14.83 7.37 -25.67
CA GLY A 21 15.64 8.54 -25.98
C GLY A 21 14.85 9.76 -26.47
N SER A 22 13.53 9.80 -26.25
CA SER A 22 12.62 10.78 -26.86
C SER A 22 11.74 11.46 -25.80
N GLU A 23 12.02 12.73 -25.53
CA GLU A 23 11.27 13.50 -24.52
C GLU A 23 9.86 13.91 -25.00
N SER A 24 9.64 13.98 -26.32
CA SER A 24 8.36 14.40 -26.91
C SER A 24 7.30 13.31 -27.00
N ILE A 25 7.63 12.06 -26.67
CA ILE A 25 6.68 10.94 -26.71
C ILE A 25 5.52 11.21 -25.75
N LYS A 26 4.30 10.92 -26.20
CA LYS A 26 3.09 10.94 -25.36
C LYS A 26 2.80 9.56 -24.78
N LEU A 27 2.16 9.51 -23.62
CA LEU A 27 1.79 8.24 -22.98
C LEU A 27 0.96 7.32 -23.88
N GLN A 28 0.18 7.90 -24.79
CA GLN A 28 -0.67 7.13 -25.71
C GLN A 28 0.12 6.35 -26.76
N GLU A 29 1.32 6.82 -27.12
CA GLU A 29 2.21 6.20 -28.12
C GLU A 29 2.92 4.96 -27.53
N VAL A 30 2.96 4.83 -26.21
CA VAL A 30 3.47 3.60 -25.54
C VAL A 30 2.70 2.36 -25.99
N PHE A 31 1.45 2.50 -26.41
CA PHE A 31 0.56 1.40 -26.79
C PHE A 31 0.64 1.03 -28.28
N ASP A 32 1.65 1.52 -28.99
CA ASP A 32 1.96 1.05 -30.34
C ASP A 32 2.81 -0.24 -30.27
N PRO A 33 2.52 -1.27 -31.09
CA PRO A 33 3.25 -2.54 -31.06
C PRO A 33 4.79 -2.42 -31.13
N PRO A 34 5.40 -1.51 -31.93
CA PRO A 34 6.85 -1.34 -31.96
C PRO A 34 7.47 -0.91 -30.62
N HIS A 35 6.68 -0.31 -29.73
CA HIS A 35 7.13 0.13 -28.42
C HIS A 35 7.00 -0.95 -27.33
N TYR A 36 6.57 -2.15 -27.69
CA TYR A 36 6.38 -3.25 -26.74
C TYR A 36 7.66 -3.60 -25.97
N ASP A 37 8.77 -3.79 -26.67
CA ASP A 37 10.04 -4.16 -26.03
C ASP A 37 10.54 -3.06 -25.10
N ALA A 38 10.41 -1.80 -25.52
CA ALA A 38 10.72 -0.64 -24.68
C ALA A 38 9.80 -0.56 -23.45
N CYS A 39 8.52 -0.93 -23.59
CA CYS A 39 7.58 -0.99 -22.47
C CYS A 39 7.99 -2.04 -21.44
N ILE A 40 8.32 -3.25 -21.88
CA ILE A 40 8.79 -4.33 -21.00
C ILE A 40 10.13 -3.97 -20.34
N ALA A 41 11.09 -3.43 -21.10
CA ALA A 41 12.36 -2.95 -20.57
C ALA A 41 12.16 -1.87 -19.49
N SER A 42 11.19 -0.97 -19.69
CA SER A 42 10.85 0.08 -18.71
C SER A 42 10.26 -0.47 -17.43
N ILE A 43 9.40 -1.49 -17.52
CA ILE A 43 8.87 -2.19 -16.34
C ILE A 43 10.01 -2.88 -15.59
N ASN A 44 10.90 -3.55 -16.33
CA ASN A 44 12.03 -4.28 -15.77
C ASN A 44 13.02 -3.36 -15.06
N GLU A 45 13.37 -2.22 -15.65
CA GLU A 45 14.23 -1.21 -15.02
C GLU A 45 13.55 -0.60 -13.78
N MET A 46 12.29 -0.17 -13.90
CA MET A 46 11.54 0.45 -12.79
C MET A 46 11.39 -0.50 -11.59
N CYS A 47 11.13 -1.78 -11.86
CA CYS A 47 10.91 -2.79 -10.82
C CYS A 47 12.18 -3.54 -10.42
N LYS A 48 13.34 -3.15 -10.99
CA LYS A 48 14.66 -3.76 -10.78
C LYS A 48 14.59 -5.27 -10.93
N MET A 49 14.25 -5.72 -12.14
CA MET A 49 14.32 -7.11 -12.51
C MET A 49 15.79 -7.53 -12.60
N ASP A 50 16.14 -8.59 -11.88
CA ASP A 50 17.44 -9.24 -12.01
C ASP A 50 17.37 -10.20 -13.21
N VAL A 51 18.20 -9.93 -14.22
CA VAL A 51 18.25 -10.71 -15.47
C VAL A 51 18.71 -12.15 -15.22
N ASN A 52 19.55 -12.39 -14.21
CA ASN A 52 20.11 -13.72 -13.94
C ASN A 52 19.11 -14.62 -13.22
N THR A 53 18.27 -14.04 -12.36
CA THR A 53 17.30 -14.80 -11.55
C THR A 53 15.87 -14.69 -12.07
N GLY A 54 15.60 -13.76 -13.01
CA GLY A 54 14.26 -13.42 -13.49
C GLY A 54 13.38 -12.73 -12.43
N ARG A 55 13.96 -12.32 -11.29
CA ARG A 55 13.19 -11.86 -10.11
C ARG A 55 13.11 -10.35 -10.04
N TYR A 56 11.95 -9.85 -9.63
CA TYR A 56 11.74 -8.43 -9.35
C TYR A 56 12.06 -8.09 -7.89
N ALA A 57 12.81 -7.01 -7.66
CA ALA A 57 12.97 -6.46 -6.30
C ALA A 57 11.66 -5.89 -5.76
N SER A 58 10.78 -5.38 -6.63
CA SER A 58 9.45 -4.86 -6.28
C SER A 58 8.32 -5.57 -7.04
N PRO A 59 8.00 -6.83 -6.69
CA PRO A 59 7.02 -7.64 -7.43
C PRO A 59 5.61 -7.04 -7.45
N ALA A 60 5.16 -6.48 -6.32
CA ALA A 60 3.84 -5.85 -6.23
C ALA A 60 3.70 -4.64 -7.17
N THR A 61 4.79 -3.89 -7.37
CA THR A 61 4.81 -2.75 -8.30
C THR A 61 4.76 -3.22 -9.76
N ALA A 62 5.48 -4.29 -10.10
CA ALA A 62 5.48 -4.89 -11.44
C ALA A 62 4.07 -5.39 -11.83
N PHE A 63 3.39 -6.07 -10.91
CA PHE A 63 2.00 -6.48 -11.10
C PHE A 63 1.05 -5.28 -11.23
N ALA A 64 1.20 -4.28 -10.36
CA ALA A 64 0.35 -3.10 -10.37
C ALA A 64 0.46 -2.31 -11.67
N ILE A 65 1.69 -2.07 -12.17
CA ILE A 65 1.88 -1.32 -13.42
C ILE A 65 1.29 -2.08 -14.62
N GLY A 66 1.47 -3.40 -14.70
CA GLY A 66 0.86 -4.21 -15.75
C GLY A 66 -0.66 -4.11 -15.75
N SER A 67 -1.30 -4.17 -14.57
CA SER A 67 -2.74 -3.96 -14.43
C SER A 67 -3.18 -2.55 -14.85
N TYR A 68 -2.39 -1.53 -14.53
CA TYR A 68 -2.71 -0.15 -14.88
C TYR A 68 -2.57 0.11 -16.39
N LEU A 69 -1.53 -0.41 -17.03
CA LEU A 69 -1.34 -0.31 -18.47
C LEU A 69 -2.49 -0.97 -19.23
N LYS A 70 -2.94 -2.16 -18.82
CA LYS A 70 -4.12 -2.81 -19.41
C LYS A 70 -5.36 -1.91 -19.34
N LYS A 71 -5.61 -1.27 -18.19
CA LYS A 71 -6.75 -0.34 -18.03
C LYS A 71 -6.64 0.88 -18.93
N ILE A 72 -5.44 1.45 -19.08
CA ILE A 72 -5.20 2.59 -19.97
C ILE A 72 -5.43 2.18 -21.43
N ALA A 73 -4.92 1.01 -21.84
CA ALA A 73 -5.13 0.48 -23.18
C ALA A 73 -6.62 0.28 -23.49
N PHE A 74 -7.40 -0.34 -22.59
CA PHE A 74 -8.86 -0.49 -22.76
C PHE A 74 -9.59 0.85 -22.88
N TYR A 75 -9.14 1.87 -22.14
CA TYR A 75 -9.66 3.23 -22.28
C TYR A 75 -9.35 3.80 -23.66
N LEU A 76 -8.12 3.66 -24.17
CA LEU A 76 -7.73 4.15 -25.49
C LEU A 76 -8.43 3.42 -26.64
N VAL A 77 -8.71 2.11 -26.49
CA VAL A 77 -9.56 1.36 -27.42
C VAL A 77 -10.96 1.95 -27.46
N SER A 78 -11.56 2.18 -26.28
CA SER A 78 -12.89 2.78 -26.16
C SER A 78 -12.96 4.18 -26.76
N GLU A 79 -11.91 4.99 -26.56
CA GLU A 79 -11.77 6.31 -27.17
C GLU A 79 -11.64 6.24 -28.70
N SER A 80 -10.87 5.29 -29.22
CA SER A 80 -10.68 5.07 -30.66
C SER A 80 -11.98 4.62 -31.35
N ILE A 81 -12.79 3.79 -30.68
CA ILE A 81 -14.13 3.41 -31.13
C ILE A 81 -15.04 4.64 -31.23
N LYS A 82 -15.08 5.48 -30.20
CA LYS A 82 -15.88 6.73 -30.20
C LYS A 82 -15.48 7.68 -31.34
N LYS A 83 -14.18 7.75 -31.64
CA LYS A 83 -13.61 8.58 -32.71
C LYS A 83 -13.64 7.91 -34.09
N LYS A 84 -14.18 6.70 -34.21
CA LYS A 84 -14.20 5.88 -35.43
C LYS A 84 -12.82 5.65 -36.07
N ASN A 85 -11.75 5.66 -35.28
CA ASN A 85 -10.39 5.41 -35.77
C ASN A 85 -10.06 3.91 -35.63
N LYS A 86 -10.30 3.14 -36.70
CA LYS A 86 -10.09 1.69 -36.71
C LYS A 86 -8.61 1.27 -36.67
N SER A 87 -7.74 1.95 -37.40
CA SER A 87 -6.31 1.63 -37.43
C SER A 87 -5.69 1.75 -36.02
N ARG A 88 -5.98 2.84 -35.31
CA ARG A 88 -5.52 3.02 -33.94
C ARG A 88 -6.09 1.98 -32.98
N GLN A 89 -7.34 1.61 -33.17
CA GLN A 89 -8.00 0.59 -32.36
C GLN A 89 -7.30 -0.78 -32.51
N GLU A 90 -6.91 -1.14 -33.73
CA GLU A 90 -6.23 -2.39 -34.05
C GLU A 90 -4.83 -2.44 -33.42
N ASN A 91 -4.02 -1.39 -33.61
CA ASN A 91 -2.68 -1.29 -33.00
C ASN A 91 -2.71 -1.49 -31.47
N ILE A 92 -3.66 -0.87 -30.77
CA ILE A 92 -3.76 -0.99 -29.31
C ILE A 92 -4.21 -2.40 -28.90
N LYS A 93 -5.05 -3.06 -29.72
CA LYS A 93 -5.46 -4.45 -29.47
C LYS A 93 -4.29 -5.41 -29.66
N ASP A 94 -3.49 -5.21 -30.71
CA ASP A 94 -2.29 -6.02 -30.95
C ASP A 94 -1.30 -5.85 -29.80
N PHE A 95 -1.09 -4.62 -29.35
CA PHE A 95 -0.28 -4.35 -28.16
C PHE A 95 -0.84 -5.03 -26.90
N LEU A 96 -2.17 -5.06 -26.72
CA LEU A 96 -2.80 -5.75 -25.59
C LEU A 96 -2.55 -7.26 -25.61
N ILE A 97 -2.53 -7.89 -26.78
CA ILE A 97 -2.21 -9.31 -26.93
C ILE A 97 -0.77 -9.56 -26.50
N LEU A 98 0.19 -8.79 -27.03
CA LEU A 98 1.60 -8.87 -26.65
C LEU A 98 1.80 -8.65 -25.13
N LEU A 99 1.12 -7.65 -24.57
CA LEU A 99 1.16 -7.34 -23.14
C LEU A 99 0.54 -8.46 -22.28
N GLN A 100 -0.48 -9.14 -22.77
CA GLN A 100 -1.11 -10.25 -22.06
C GLN A 100 -0.21 -11.47 -22.01
N GLU A 101 0.46 -11.83 -23.12
CA GLU A 101 1.38 -12.95 -23.18
C GLU A 101 2.60 -12.73 -22.28
N GLY A 102 3.30 -11.60 -22.44
CA GLY A 102 4.50 -11.30 -21.65
C GLY A 102 4.23 -11.16 -20.15
N LEU A 103 3.15 -10.46 -19.75
CA LEU A 103 2.84 -10.29 -18.33
C LEU A 103 2.29 -11.57 -17.67
N SER A 104 1.53 -12.41 -18.38
CA SER A 104 0.98 -13.64 -17.80
C SER A 104 2.04 -14.70 -17.56
N HIS A 105 2.99 -14.88 -18.49
CA HIS A 105 3.98 -15.95 -18.40
C HIS A 105 5.16 -15.59 -17.48
N GLU A 106 5.75 -14.40 -17.63
CA GLU A 106 7.01 -14.07 -16.96
C GLU A 106 6.79 -13.29 -15.65
N VAL A 107 5.88 -12.31 -15.68
CA VAL A 107 5.72 -11.37 -14.56
C VAL A 107 4.81 -11.94 -13.48
N ASN A 108 3.62 -12.43 -13.84
CA ASN A 108 2.63 -12.83 -12.83
C ASN A 108 3.07 -14.04 -12.00
N LYS A 109 3.62 -15.09 -12.63
CA LYS A 109 4.13 -16.27 -11.93
C LYS A 109 5.26 -15.89 -10.97
N THR A 110 6.25 -15.17 -11.48
CA THR A 110 7.42 -14.74 -10.71
C THR A 110 7.06 -13.76 -9.59
N VAL A 111 6.07 -12.89 -9.82
CA VAL A 111 5.57 -11.98 -8.78
C VAL A 111 4.89 -12.74 -7.65
N LEU A 112 4.03 -13.71 -7.97
CA LEU A 112 3.32 -14.50 -6.95
C LEU A 112 4.30 -15.33 -6.11
N GLU A 113 5.29 -15.95 -6.75
CA GLU A 113 6.33 -16.72 -6.06
C GLU A 113 7.20 -15.82 -5.16
N ASN A 114 7.66 -14.67 -5.68
CA ASN A 114 8.44 -13.71 -4.88
C ASN A 114 7.62 -13.13 -3.72
N GLN A 115 6.34 -12.82 -3.91
CA GLN A 115 5.48 -12.33 -2.81
C GLN A 115 5.28 -13.39 -1.73
N LYS A 116 5.04 -14.66 -2.12
CA LYS A 116 4.95 -15.77 -1.17
C LYS A 116 6.26 -15.95 -0.41
N GLU A 117 7.39 -15.88 -1.10
CA GLU A 117 8.70 -16.01 -0.49
C GLU A 117 9.05 -14.84 0.46
N GLN A 118 8.77 -13.60 0.06
CA GLN A 118 8.93 -12.42 0.92
C GLN A 118 8.04 -12.53 2.17
N LYS A 119 6.80 -13.00 2.04
CA LYS A 119 5.94 -13.25 3.20
C LYS A 119 6.53 -14.32 4.12
N ARG A 120 7.05 -15.42 3.57
CA ARG A 120 7.70 -16.49 4.36
C ARG A 120 8.97 -16.02 5.07
N ARG A 121 9.80 -15.22 4.41
CA ARG A 121 11.07 -14.71 4.96
C ARG A 121 10.89 -13.50 5.89
N LYS A 122 9.72 -12.87 5.90
CA LYS A 122 9.45 -11.70 6.75
C LYS A 122 9.43 -12.13 8.22
N LYS A 123 10.57 -11.97 8.88
CA LYS A 123 10.67 -12.10 10.34
C LYS A 123 9.94 -10.93 10.98
N ILE A 124 8.75 -11.18 11.52
CA ILE A 124 8.03 -10.19 12.31
C ILE A 124 8.74 -10.09 13.65
N THR A 125 9.58 -9.07 13.82
CA THR A 125 10.17 -8.74 15.12
C THR A 125 9.13 -7.92 15.88
N LEU A 126 8.53 -8.53 16.90
CA LEU A 126 7.62 -7.83 17.78
C LEU A 126 8.44 -6.87 18.67
N PRO A 127 7.96 -5.65 18.93
CA PRO A 127 8.57 -4.76 19.92
C PRO A 127 8.64 -5.44 21.28
N SER A 128 9.70 -5.20 22.05
CA SER A 128 9.79 -5.75 23.40
C SER A 128 8.74 -5.11 24.31
N THR A 129 8.30 -5.84 25.34
CA THR A 129 7.38 -5.30 26.37
C THR A 129 7.94 -4.03 27.02
N LYS A 130 9.27 -3.92 27.14
CA LYS A 130 9.95 -2.74 27.66
C LYS A 130 9.73 -1.54 26.74
N ASP A 131 9.92 -1.70 25.43
CA ASP A 131 9.74 -0.62 24.45
C ASP A 131 8.28 -0.14 24.40
N ILE A 132 7.32 -1.08 24.47
CA ILE A 132 5.88 -0.78 24.53
C ILE A 132 5.56 0.05 25.78
N ARG A 133 6.08 -0.32 26.95
CA ARG A 133 5.90 0.46 28.18
C ARG A 133 6.54 1.83 28.09
N SER A 134 7.77 1.93 27.58
CA SER A 134 8.46 3.20 27.40
C SER A 134 7.67 4.15 26.48
N LEU A 135 7.10 3.63 25.40
CA LEU A 135 6.23 4.41 24.51
C LEU A 135 4.95 4.86 25.22
N LYS A 136 4.27 3.95 25.95
CA LYS A 136 3.05 4.28 26.71
C LYS A 136 3.30 5.42 27.69
N THR A 137 4.32 5.29 28.54
CA THR A 137 4.67 6.30 29.55
C THR A 137 4.98 7.66 28.92
N TYR A 138 5.70 7.65 27.79
CA TYR A 138 5.98 8.88 27.04
C TYR A 138 4.69 9.56 26.53
N LEU A 139 3.78 8.78 25.95
CA LEU A 139 2.51 9.28 25.42
C LEU A 139 1.60 9.81 26.54
N GLU A 140 1.48 9.11 27.66
CA GLU A 140 0.70 9.55 28.83
C GLU A 140 1.24 10.88 29.38
N LYS A 141 2.57 11.01 29.51
CA LYS A 141 3.20 12.26 29.95
C LYS A 141 2.90 13.41 28.98
N ARG A 142 3.01 13.17 27.67
CA ARG A 142 2.67 14.19 26.67
C ARG A 142 1.19 14.55 26.69
N GLN A 143 0.30 13.57 26.83
CA GLN A 143 -1.14 13.79 26.93
C GLN A 143 -1.44 14.75 28.08
N HIS A 144 -0.87 14.49 29.27
CA HIS A 144 -1.04 15.35 30.42
C HIS A 144 -0.53 16.78 30.17
N VAL A 145 0.70 16.92 29.64
CA VAL A 145 1.29 18.24 29.32
C VAL A 145 0.44 19.02 28.31
N HIS A 146 -0.06 18.38 27.25
CA HIS A 146 -0.89 19.06 26.26
C HIS A 146 -2.27 19.42 26.82
N LEU A 147 -2.86 18.58 27.68
CA LEU A 147 -4.12 18.89 28.37
C LEU A 147 -3.99 20.10 29.29
N GLU A 148 -2.96 20.16 30.13
CA GLU A 148 -2.73 21.31 31.02
C GLU A 148 -2.53 22.61 30.22
N LYS A 149 -1.73 22.56 29.14
CA LYS A 149 -1.55 23.72 28.24
C LYS A 149 -2.86 24.20 27.61
N LEU A 150 -3.76 23.27 27.23
CA LEU A 150 -5.05 23.63 26.65
C LEU A 150 -6.03 24.17 27.68
N LYS A 151 -5.96 23.71 28.94
CA LYS A 151 -6.75 24.26 30.05
C LYS A 151 -6.35 25.70 30.36
N GLU A 152 -5.05 26.01 30.31
CA GLU A 152 -4.55 27.38 30.50
C GLU A 152 -4.97 28.31 29.35
N LYS A 153 -4.74 27.88 28.09
CA LYS A 153 -5.12 28.64 26.91
C LYS A 153 -5.23 27.75 25.67
N PHE A 154 -6.36 27.85 24.97
CA PHE A 154 -6.54 27.15 23.72
C PHE A 154 -5.50 27.58 22.67
N LYS A 155 -4.81 26.60 22.08
CA LYS A 155 -3.89 26.75 20.95
C LYS A 155 -4.10 25.59 19.99
N PHE A 156 -4.38 25.89 18.73
CA PHE A 156 -4.68 24.88 17.70
C PHE A 156 -3.57 23.83 17.56
N GLU A 157 -2.30 24.25 17.52
CA GLU A 157 -1.17 23.32 17.41
C GLU A 157 -1.08 22.36 18.62
N VAL A 158 -1.36 22.85 19.84
CA VAL A 158 -1.36 22.02 21.05
C VAL A 158 -2.51 21.02 21.04
N TRP A 159 -3.68 21.43 20.53
CA TRP A 159 -4.83 20.55 20.34
C TRP A 159 -4.55 19.47 19.28
N LYS A 160 -3.92 19.84 18.17
CA LYS A 160 -3.52 18.91 17.11
C LYS A 160 -2.48 17.90 17.61
N ASP A 161 -1.50 18.34 18.41
CA ASP A 161 -0.54 17.45 19.05
C ASP A 161 -1.23 16.48 20.03
N LEU A 162 -2.18 16.97 20.84
CA LEU A 162 -2.97 16.13 21.74
C LEU A 162 -3.79 15.09 20.98
N LEU A 163 -4.38 15.45 19.85
CA LEU A 163 -5.06 14.50 18.97
C LEU A 163 -4.10 13.41 18.47
N GLY A 164 -2.89 13.78 18.04
CA GLY A 164 -1.89 12.82 17.60
C GLY A 164 -1.48 11.84 18.71
N VAL A 165 -1.25 12.35 19.92
CA VAL A 165 -0.95 11.54 21.10
C VAL A 165 -2.10 10.59 21.43
N THR A 166 -3.34 11.11 21.45
CA THR A 166 -4.54 10.33 21.75
C THR A 166 -4.77 9.22 20.74
N LEU A 167 -4.65 9.53 19.43
CA LEU A 167 -4.77 8.54 18.37
C LEU A 167 -3.71 7.44 18.51
N THR A 168 -2.48 7.80 18.86
CA THR A 168 -1.39 6.84 19.07
C THR A 168 -1.66 5.96 20.29
N LEU A 169 -2.20 6.52 21.38
CA LEU A 169 -2.63 5.75 22.56
C LEU A 169 -3.73 4.75 22.21
N VAL A 170 -4.72 5.14 21.41
CA VAL A 170 -5.79 4.23 20.94
C VAL A 170 -5.22 3.10 20.07
N GLN A 171 -4.28 3.41 19.18
CA GLN A 171 -3.60 2.38 18.38
C GLN A 171 -2.76 1.43 19.24
N LEU A 172 -2.06 1.96 20.24
CA LEU A 172 -1.26 1.17 21.18
C LEU A 172 -2.13 0.24 22.03
N PHE A 173 -3.29 0.75 22.48
CA PHE A 173 -4.27 -0.01 23.25
C PHE A 173 -4.85 -1.15 22.42
N ASN A 174 -5.31 -0.86 21.19
CA ASN A 174 -5.89 -1.86 20.30
C ASN A 174 -4.85 -2.79 19.65
N ARG A 175 -3.55 -2.49 19.77
CA ARG A 175 -2.44 -3.16 19.07
C ARG A 175 -2.66 -3.35 17.56
N ARG A 176 -3.52 -2.52 16.96
CA ARG A 176 -3.95 -2.59 15.56
C ARG A 176 -3.65 -1.28 14.86
N ARG A 177 -3.33 -1.36 13.56
CA ARG A 177 -3.13 -0.16 12.74
C ARG A 177 -4.47 0.53 12.50
N ALA A 178 -4.45 1.84 12.26
CA ALA A 178 -5.67 2.62 11.97
C ALA A 178 -6.58 1.96 10.91
N GLY A 179 -6.00 1.44 9.82
CA GLY A 179 -6.79 0.81 8.77
C GLY A 179 -7.39 -0.55 9.15
N GLU A 180 -6.84 -1.25 10.15
CA GLU A 180 -7.45 -2.49 10.68
C GLU A 180 -8.65 -2.15 11.56
N ILE A 181 -8.59 -1.06 12.32
CA ILE A 181 -9.71 -0.55 13.14
C ILE A 181 -10.83 0.00 12.25
N GLU A 182 -10.48 0.72 11.18
CA GLU A 182 -11.45 1.30 10.23
C GLU A 182 -12.32 0.24 9.52
N ARG A 183 -11.81 -0.99 9.37
CA ARG A 183 -12.48 -2.09 8.65
C ARG A 183 -13.20 -3.08 9.56
N VAL A 184 -13.30 -2.79 10.85
CA VAL A 184 -14.05 -3.62 11.79
C VAL A 184 -15.55 -3.45 11.53
N GLU A 185 -16.24 -4.55 11.29
CA GLU A 185 -17.69 -4.55 11.08
C GLU A 185 -18.46 -4.67 12.41
N ILE A 186 -19.78 -4.43 12.39
CA ILE A 186 -20.60 -4.57 13.60
C ILE A 186 -20.64 -6.04 14.04
N ASP A 187 -20.68 -6.97 13.09
CA ASP A 187 -20.67 -8.41 13.39
C ASP A 187 -19.36 -8.82 14.06
N ASP A 188 -18.23 -8.24 13.63
CA ASP A 188 -16.93 -8.43 14.27
C ASP A 188 -16.94 -7.96 15.74
N PHE A 189 -17.68 -6.89 16.02
CA PHE A 189 -17.85 -6.36 17.39
C PHE A 189 -18.76 -7.22 18.25
N LEU A 190 -19.77 -7.86 17.68
CA LEU A 190 -20.67 -8.71 18.45
C LEU A 190 -20.04 -10.08 18.79
N GLN A 191 -19.07 -10.53 18.01
CA GLN A 191 -18.41 -11.83 18.14
C GLN A 191 -17.08 -11.78 18.93
N TYR A 192 -16.77 -10.67 19.61
CA TYR A 192 -15.49 -10.54 20.31
C TYR A 192 -15.29 -11.62 21.39
N GLU A 193 -14.11 -12.26 21.40
CA GLU A 193 -13.68 -13.11 22.50
C GLU A 193 -13.19 -12.25 23.67
N ARG A 194 -13.70 -12.51 24.88
CA ARG A 194 -13.19 -11.89 26.12
C ARG A 194 -11.88 -12.57 26.52
N PHE A 195 -10.87 -11.77 26.86
CA PHE A 195 -9.62 -12.28 27.39
C PHE A 195 -9.81 -12.94 28.76
N ASN A 196 -9.25 -14.14 28.93
CA ASN A 196 -9.09 -14.76 30.25
C ASN A 196 -7.95 -14.07 31.03
N GLU A 197 -8.11 -13.95 32.36
CA GLU A 197 -7.25 -13.16 33.26
C GLU A 197 -5.75 -13.53 33.23
N ASN A 198 -5.40 -14.71 32.71
CA ASN A 198 -4.03 -15.22 32.63
C ASN A 198 -3.25 -14.78 31.37
N ASN A 199 -3.81 -13.91 30.53
CA ASN A 199 -3.14 -13.45 29.32
C ASN A 199 -2.10 -12.35 29.64
N GLU A 200 -0.86 -12.47 29.17
CA GLU A 200 0.19 -11.43 29.32
C GLU A 200 -0.28 -10.04 28.82
N MET A 201 -1.29 -10.02 27.96
CA MET A 201 -1.99 -8.83 27.48
C MET A 201 -2.69 -8.02 28.59
N MET A 202 -3.23 -8.67 29.63
CA MET A 202 -3.92 -8.01 30.75
C MET A 202 -2.97 -7.53 31.84
N VAL A 203 -1.77 -8.11 31.93
CA VAL A 203 -0.78 -7.81 33.00
C VAL A 203 -0.28 -6.36 32.95
N ASN A 204 -0.31 -5.72 31.77
CA ASN A 204 0.21 -4.35 31.57
C ASN A 204 -0.88 -3.25 31.55
N LEU A 205 -2.13 -3.60 31.85
CA LEU A 205 -3.27 -2.68 31.86
C LEU A 205 -3.64 -2.31 33.30
N ASN A 206 -3.88 -1.03 33.58
CA ASN A 206 -4.45 -0.57 34.85
C ASN A 206 -5.94 -0.98 34.96
N MET A 207 -6.51 -0.99 36.17
CA MET A 207 -7.90 -1.45 36.42
C MET A 207 -8.96 -0.84 35.49
N ARG A 208 -8.84 0.46 35.17
CA ARG A 208 -9.72 1.15 34.19
C ARG A 208 -9.53 0.65 32.75
N GLU A 209 -8.29 0.38 32.37
CA GLU A 209 -7.95 -0.14 31.04
C GLU A 209 -8.33 -1.61 30.92
N LYS A 210 -8.29 -2.38 32.02
CA LYS A 210 -8.81 -3.74 32.08
C LYS A 210 -10.33 -3.78 31.85
N LEU A 211 -11.08 -2.87 32.49
CA LEU A 211 -12.52 -2.71 32.25
C LEU A 211 -12.84 -2.41 30.77
N ASN A 212 -12.05 -1.52 30.16
CA ASN A 212 -12.21 -1.12 28.75
C ASN A 212 -11.62 -2.14 27.76
N SER A 213 -10.69 -3.02 28.20
CA SER A 213 -10.08 -4.07 27.37
C SER A 213 -11.02 -5.24 27.08
N THR A 214 -12.20 -5.25 27.72
CA THR A 214 -13.35 -6.04 27.28
C THR A 214 -13.68 -5.77 25.80
N ILE A 215 -13.26 -4.63 25.23
CA ILE A 215 -13.47 -4.26 23.82
C ILE A 215 -12.19 -4.46 22.97
N MET A 216 -11.28 -5.35 23.36
CA MET A 216 -10.15 -5.71 22.48
C MET A 216 -10.59 -6.79 21.48
N PHE A 217 -10.66 -6.40 20.21
CA PHE A 217 -10.97 -7.28 19.08
C PHE A 217 -9.81 -8.23 18.78
N VAL A 218 -10.01 -9.52 19.04
CA VAL A 218 -9.17 -10.59 18.49
C VAL A 218 -9.93 -11.25 17.34
N PHE A 219 -9.36 -11.15 16.14
CA PHE A 219 -9.53 -12.08 15.03
C PHE A 219 -8.13 -12.45 14.58
#